data_AF-A0A4Q6GZ84-F1
#
_entry.id   AF-A0A4Q6GZ84-F1
#
_cell.length_a   1.000
_cell.length_b   1.000
_cell.length_c   1.000
_cell.angle_alpha   90.00
_cell.angle_beta   90.00
_cell.angle_gamma   90.00
#
_symmetry.space_group_name_H-M   'P 1'
#
loop_
_entity.id
_entity.type
_entity.pdbx_description
1 polymer ?
#
loop_
_entity_poly.entity_id
_entity_poly.type
_entity_poly.pdbx_seq_one_letter_code
_entity_poly.pdbx_strand_id
1 'polypeptide(L)'
;VFSKRTIGISYDMLTRQYIVSTGGSVPQPFNTLDDALSLIRRPARWLIAPKDALKKGEVYNVSVRMFMDRDFLSKPLQVNAINDSSWRLSTNRKTFTYRAE
;
A
#
# COMPACT_ATOMS: atom_id res chain seq x y z
N VAL A 1 17.54 -0.57 -5.65
CA VAL A 1 16.92 -0.52 -4.30
C VAL A 1 15.45 -0.93 -4.44
N PHE A 2 14.96 -1.84 -3.59
CA PHE A 2 13.56 -2.22 -3.53
C PHE A 2 13.03 -1.93 -2.13
N SER A 3 11.85 -1.33 -2.03
CA SER A 3 11.16 -1.10 -0.77
C SER A 3 9.72 -1.59 -0.94
N LYS A 4 9.19 -2.25 0.09
CA LYS A 4 7.78 -2.69 0.16
C LYS A 4 7.13 -1.98 1.35
N ARG A 5 5.93 -1.44 1.13
CA ARG A 5 5.07 -0.91 2.19
C ARG A 5 3.72 -1.60 2.11
N THR A 6 3.28 -2.15 3.23
CA THR A 6 1.96 -2.79 3.34
C THR A 6 1.02 -1.85 4.10
N ILE A 7 -0.17 -1.66 3.54
CA ILE A 7 -1.27 -0.93 4.17
C ILE A 7 -2.45 -1.89 4.25
N GLY A 8 -2.99 -2.09 5.45
CA GLY A 8 -4.15 -2.92 5.71
C GLY A 8 -5.38 -2.06 5.94
N ILE A 9 -6.54 -2.55 5.52
CA ILE A 9 -7.84 -2.00 5.89
C ILE A 9 -8.68 -3.11 6.51
N SER A 10 -9.32 -2.81 7.64
CA SER A 10 -10.29 -3.68 8.28
C SER A 10 -11.54 -2.89 8.62
N TYR A 11 -12.64 -3.59 8.89
CA TYR A 11 -13.88 -3.00 9.34
C TYR A 11 -14.22 -3.56 10.71
N ASP A 12 -14.38 -2.67 11.69
CA ASP A 12 -14.85 -3.02 13.02
C ASP A 12 -16.37 -2.92 13.06
N MET A 13 -17.01 -4.07 13.29
CA MET A 13 -18.47 -4.17 13.30
C MET A 13 -19.10 -3.51 14.54
N LEU A 14 -18.38 -3.46 15.66
CA LEU A 14 -18.89 -2.90 16.91
C LEU A 14 -18.95 -1.38 16.84
N THR A 15 -17.87 -0.77 16.38
CA THR A 15 -17.76 0.69 16.25
C THR A 15 -18.29 1.20 14.91
N ARG A 16 -18.52 0.30 13.94
CA ARG A 16 -18.91 0.60 12.56
C ARG A 16 -17.89 1.50 11.86
N GLN A 17 -16.61 1.29 12.14
CA GLN A 17 -15.51 2.10 11.63
C GLN A 17 -14.57 1.28 10.76
N TYR A 18 -14.03 1.92 9.73
CA TYR A 18 -12.93 1.41 8.94
C TYR A 18 -11.62 1.73 9.63
N ILE A 19 -10.79 0.73 9.91
CA ILE A 19 -9.48 0.91 10.53
C ILE A 19 -8.43 0.72 9.44
N VAL A 20 -7.59 1.73 9.24
CA VAL A 20 -6.45 1.64 8.32
C VAL A 20 -5.16 1.50 9.13
N SER A 21 -4.42 0.43 8.86
CA SER A 21 -3.11 0.18 9.46
C SER A 21 -2.01 0.37 8.42
N THR A 22 -1.02 1.20 8.75
CA THR A 22 0.17 1.39 7.91
C THR A 22 1.36 0.90 8.70
N GLY A 23 2.21 0.06 8.09
CA GLY A 23 3.40 -0.50 8.78
C GLY A 23 4.23 0.60 9.47
N GLY A 24 4.32 0.51 10.80
CA GLY A 24 5.05 1.46 11.65
C GLY A 24 4.24 2.66 12.18
N SER A 25 2.93 2.73 11.93
CA SER A 25 2.06 3.81 12.43
C SER A 25 0.85 3.25 13.19
N VAL A 26 0.30 4.06 14.09
CA VAL A 26 -0.91 3.72 14.85
C VAL A 26 -2.09 3.55 13.89
N PRO A 27 -2.88 2.47 14.00
CA PRO A 27 -4.08 2.29 13.18
C PRO A 27 -5.04 3.46 13.37
N GLN A 28 -5.55 3.99 12.27
CA GLN A 28 -6.44 5.15 12.29
C GLN A 28 -7.87 4.73 11.93
N PRO A 29 -8.88 5.09 12.76
CA PRO A 29 -10.28 4.84 12.46
C PRO A 29 -10.83 5.91 11.49
N PHE A 30 -11.75 5.48 10.64
CA PHE A 30 -12.46 6.28 9.65
C PHE A 30 -13.94 5.89 9.63
N ASN A 31 -14.82 6.87 9.48
CA ASN A 31 -16.27 6.63 9.48
C ASN A 31 -16.79 6.11 8.14
N THR A 32 -16.09 6.43 7.03
CA THR A 32 -16.48 6.01 5.69
C THR A 32 -15.37 5.26 5.00
N LEU A 33 -15.74 4.39 4.05
CA LEU A 33 -14.78 3.66 3.24
C LEU A 33 -13.97 4.61 2.35
N ASP A 34 -14.58 5.66 1.80
CA ASP A 34 -13.86 6.58 0.92
C ASP A 34 -12.77 7.36 1.68
N ASP A 35 -13.04 7.79 2.91
CA ASP A 35 -12.03 8.43 3.76
C ASP A 35 -10.85 7.49 4.03
N ALA A 36 -11.13 6.23 4.37
CA ALA A 36 -10.10 5.21 4.56
C ALA A 36 -9.28 4.96 3.28
N LEU A 37 -9.96 4.88 2.12
CA LEU A 37 -9.31 4.71 0.82
C LEU A 37 -8.50 5.94 0.40
N SER A 38 -8.90 7.15 0.80
CA SER A 38 -8.18 8.39 0.49
C SER A 38 -6.74 8.35 1.01
N LEU A 39 -6.54 7.77 2.20
CA LEU A 39 -5.22 7.56 2.79
C LEU A 39 -4.37 6.57 1.98
N ILE A 40 -4.98 5.49 1.51
CA ILE A 40 -4.32 4.47 0.68
C ILE A 40 -3.92 5.06 -0.69
N ARG A 41 -4.80 5.87 -1.27
CA ARG A 41 -4.57 6.57 -2.56
C ARG A 41 -3.47 7.62 -2.46
N ARG A 42 -3.24 8.20 -1.27
CA ARG A 42 -2.23 9.23 -1.01
C ARG A 42 -1.22 8.77 0.04
N PRO A 43 -0.36 7.80 -0.31
CA PRO A 43 0.63 7.32 0.64
C PRO A 43 1.53 8.47 1.10
N ALA A 44 1.58 8.70 2.42
CA ALA A 44 2.47 9.68 3.03
C ALA A 44 3.93 9.46 2.59
N ARG A 45 4.71 10.54 2.52
CA ARG A 45 6.10 10.62 2.02
C ARG A 45 6.90 9.34 2.28
N TRP A 46 6.87 8.42 1.31
CA TRP A 46 7.48 7.11 1.45
C TRP A 46 8.94 7.19 1.03
N LEU A 47 9.85 7.02 2.00
CA LEU A 47 11.28 6.97 1.72
C LEU A 47 11.65 5.60 1.16
N ILE A 48 12.00 5.57 -0.13
CA ILE A 48 12.29 4.34 -0.88
C ILE A 48 13.79 4.00 -0.88
N ALA A 49 14.64 5.01 -0.75
CA ALA A 49 16.08 4.88 -0.69
C ALA A 49 16.65 5.87 0.36
N PRO A 50 17.63 5.45 1.17
CA PRO A 50 18.35 6.38 2.03
C PRO A 50 19.09 7.43 1.18
N LYS A 51 19.33 8.61 1.75
CA LYS A 51 19.93 9.75 1.03
C LYS A 51 21.28 9.41 0.41
N ASP A 52 22.07 8.57 1.07
CA ASP A 52 23.40 8.17 0.60
C ASP A 52 23.38 7.12 -0.51
N ALA A 53 22.23 6.51 -0.79
CA ALA A 53 22.09 5.52 -1.87
C ALA A 53 21.87 6.17 -3.24
N LEU A 54 21.57 7.47 -3.30
CA LEU A 54 21.35 8.21 -4.54
C LEU A 54 22.44 9.26 -4.72
N LYS A 55 23.07 9.29 -5.89
CA LYS A 55 24.04 10.32 -6.26
C LYS A 55 23.29 11.56 -6.71
N LYS A 56 23.63 12.71 -6.12
CA LYS A 56 23.06 14.00 -6.51
C LYS A 56 23.38 14.32 -7.96
N GLY A 57 22.41 14.85 -8.68
CA GLY A 57 22.51 15.22 -10.09
C GLY A 57 22.16 14.09 -11.07
N GLU A 58 22.16 12.83 -10.63
CA GLU A 58 21.83 11.67 -11.47
C GLU A 58 20.32 11.48 -11.65
N VAL A 59 19.94 10.91 -12.80
CA VAL A 59 18.55 10.59 -13.14
C VAL A 59 18.32 9.09 -12.94
N TYR A 60 17.32 8.76 -12.13
CA TYR A 60 16.94 7.40 -11.79
C TYR A 60 15.58 7.04 -12.38
N ASN A 61 15.44 5.79 -12.83
CA ASN A 61 14.15 5.22 -13.19
C ASN A 61 13.50 4.60 -11.96
N VAL A 62 12.36 5.14 -11.55
CA VAL A 62 11.58 4.64 -10.42
C VAL A 62 10.37 3.90 -10.95
N SER A 63 10.17 2.67 -10.48
CA SER A 63 9.02 1.85 -10.84
C SER A 63 8.18 1.54 -9.61
N VAL A 64 6.88 1.77 -9.69
CA VAL A 64 5.92 1.52 -8.61
C VAL A 64 4.85 0.54 -9.11
N ARG A 65 4.47 -0.40 -8.24
CA ARG A 65 3.34 -1.30 -8.45
C ARG A 65 2.60 -1.46 -7.13
N MET A 66 1.28 -1.47 -7.20
CA MET A 66 0.42 -1.85 -6.08
C MET A 66 -0.18 -3.22 -6.36
N PHE A 67 -0.26 -4.05 -5.33
CA PHE A 67 -0.92 -5.35 -5.42
C PHE A 67 -1.51 -5.69 -4.05
N MET A 68 -2.59 -6.45 -4.07
CA MET A 68 -3.16 -7.05 -2.89
C MET A 68 -2.41 -8.34 -2.58
N ASP A 69 -1.85 -8.40 -1.38
CA ASP A 69 -1.13 -9.56 -0.87
C ASP A 69 -2.12 -10.47 -0.12
N ARG A 70 -2.39 -11.66 -0.67
CA ARG A 70 -3.44 -12.56 -0.17
C ARG A 70 -3.09 -13.20 1.17
N ASP A 71 -1.81 -13.24 1.52
CA ASP A 71 -1.35 -13.78 2.80
C ASP A 71 -1.87 -12.95 3.98
N PHE A 72 -2.29 -11.70 3.73
CA PHE A 72 -2.88 -10.79 4.70
C PHE A 72 -4.41 -10.86 4.78
N LEU A 73 -5.07 -11.65 3.93
CA LEU A 73 -6.50 -11.93 4.07
C LEU A 73 -6.73 -12.86 5.26
N SER A 74 -7.91 -12.78 5.90
CA SER A 74 -8.29 -13.76 6.91
C SER A 74 -8.35 -15.16 6.30
N LYS A 75 -8.02 -16.21 7.08
CA LYS A 75 -8.01 -17.59 6.57
C LYS A 75 -9.29 -17.99 5.81
N PRO A 76 -10.50 -17.62 6.25
CA PRO A 76 -11.72 -17.91 5.47
C PRO A 76 -11.73 -17.21 4.10
N LEU A 77 -11.27 -15.96 4.02
CA LEU A 77 -11.17 -15.22 2.76
C LEU A 77 -10.07 -15.75 1.85
N GLN A 78 -8.98 -16.29 2.41
CA GLN A 78 -7.92 -16.94 1.62
C GLN A 78 -8.46 -18.14 0.83
N VAL A 79 -9.36 -18.95 1.42
CA VAL A 79 -10.01 -20.09 0.74
C VAL A 79 -10.84 -19.59 -0.45
N ASN A 80 -11.63 -18.53 -0.25
CA ASN A 80 -12.43 -17.93 -1.33
C ASN A 80 -11.55 -17.32 -2.44
N ALA A 81 -10.43 -16.68 -2.07
CA ALA A 81 -9.49 -16.07 -2.99
C ALA A 81 -8.70 -17.07 -3.86
N ILE A 82 -8.81 -18.38 -3.60
CA ILE A 82 -8.29 -19.43 -4.49
C ILE A 82 -9.21 -19.59 -5.71
N ASN A 83 -10.53 -19.54 -5.50
CA ASN A 83 -11.51 -19.79 -6.55
C ASN A 83 -11.99 -18.52 -7.27
N ASP A 84 -11.78 -17.34 -6.67
CA ASP A 84 -12.23 -16.07 -7.23
C ASP A 84 -11.06 -15.15 -7.62
N SER A 85 -10.99 -14.85 -8.93
CA SER A 85 -9.98 -13.98 -9.52
C SER A 85 -10.13 -12.51 -9.13
N SER A 86 -11.30 -12.08 -8.63
CA SER A 86 -11.54 -10.70 -8.17
C SER A 86 -10.59 -10.28 -7.05
N TRP A 87 -10.09 -11.25 -6.26
CA TRP A 87 -9.13 -11.04 -5.19
C TRP A 87 -7.68 -10.84 -5.68
N ARG A 88 -7.42 -10.99 -6.99
CA ARG A 88 -6.11 -10.78 -7.61
C ARG A 88 -5.92 -9.32 -8.05
N LEU A 89 -6.22 -8.39 -7.15
CA LEU A 89 -6.07 -6.96 -7.39
C LEU A 89 -4.59 -6.60 -7.54
N SER A 90 -4.18 -6.20 -8.74
CA SER A 90 -2.87 -5.63 -8.96
C SER A 90 -2.91 -4.56 -10.03
N THR A 91 -2.12 -3.51 -9.86
CA THR A 91 -1.94 -2.49 -10.87
C THR A 91 -0.83 -2.89 -11.83
N ASN A 92 -0.86 -2.31 -13.02
CA ASN A 92 0.32 -2.30 -13.88
C ASN A 92 1.47 -1.54 -13.20
N ARG A 93 2.70 -1.88 -13.62
CA ARG A 93 3.90 -1.16 -13.17
C ARG A 93 3.89 0.22 -13.82
N LYS A 94 3.96 1.26 -12.99
CA LYS A 94 4.12 2.64 -13.44
C LYS A 94 5.57 3.05 -13.25
N THR A 95 6.22 3.50 -14.32
CA THR A 95 7.61 3.95 -14.29
C THR A 95 7.68 5.44 -14.57
N PHE A 96 8.55 6.14 -13.85
CA PHE A 96 8.80 7.57 -14.03
C PHE A 96 10.27 7.89 -13.73
N THR A 97 10.77 8.99 -14.29
CA THR A 97 12.12 9.49 -14.06
C THR A 97 12.15 10.39 -12.84
N TYR A 98 13.13 10.18 -11.96
CA TYR A 98 13.38 10.99 -10.77
C TYR A 98 14.82 11.49 -10.79
N ARG A 99 15.02 12.80 -10.67
CA ARG A 99 16.34 13.39 -10.50
C ARG A 99 16.60 13.57 -9.02
N ALA A 100 17.70 13.00 -8.52
CA ALA A 100 18.10 13.21 -7.13
C ALA A 100 18.77 14.59 -7.00
N GLU A 101 18.17 15.47 -6.20
CA GLU A 101 18.73 16.78 -5.84
C GLU A 101 19.67 16.70 -4.62
#